data_AF-A0A960PPJ9-F1
#
_entry.id   AF-A0A960PPJ9-F1
#
_cell.length_a   1.000
_cell.length_b   1.000
_cell.length_c   1.000
_cell.angle_alpha   90.00
_cell.angle_beta   90.00
_cell.angle_gamma   90.00
#
_symmetry.space_group_name_H-M   'P 1'
#
loop_
_entity.id
_entity.type
_entity.pdbx_description
1 polymer ?
#
loop_
_entity_poly.entity_id
_entity_poly.type
_entity_poly.pdbx_seq_one_letter_code
_entity_poly.pdbx_strand_id
1 'polypeptide(L)' 'GMLESGIGRAYNVALASLSGFTLPGDLSPSARYWHRDLVRPEWTHSQGLVDVPWDRPGLGVEIDEEYVESLTERMAVLEA' A
#
# COMPACT_ATOMS: atom_id res chain seq x y z
N GLY A 1 -3.65 8.61 7.28
CA GLY A 1 -2.97 8.51 5.99
C GLY A 1 -3.40 9.66 5.11
N MET A 2 -2.98 9.62 3.85
CA MET A 2 -3.23 10.60 2.81
C MET A 2 -4.06 10.01 1.66
N LEU A 3 -4.93 9.05 1.96
CA LEU A 3 -5.67 8.27 0.96
C LEU A 3 -4.73 7.59 -0.05
N GLU A 4 -3.67 6.97 0.46
CA GLU A 4 -2.68 6.34 -0.39
C GLU A 4 -3.27 5.12 -1.14
N SER A 5 -2.77 4.86 -2.35
CA SER A 5 -2.88 3.54 -2.96
C SER A 5 -2.11 2.51 -2.13
N GLY A 6 -2.27 1.24 -2.46
CA GLY A 6 -1.58 0.15 -1.79
C GLY A 6 -0.06 0.25 -1.80
N ILE A 7 0.53 0.96 -2.78
CA ILE A 7 1.98 1.22 -2.85
C ILE A 7 2.41 2.15 -1.71
N GLY A 8 1.76 3.30 -1.57
CA GLY A 8 2.07 4.24 -0.48
C GLY A 8 1.73 3.65 0.89
N ARG A 9 0.65 2.86 0.96
CA ARG A 9 0.25 2.15 2.18
C ARG A 9 1.31 1.15 2.65
N ALA A 10 1.99 0.46 1.73
CA ALA A 10 3.08 -0.46 2.06
C ALA A 10 4.20 0.24 2.86
N TYR A 11 4.64 1.41 2.39
CA TYR A 11 5.64 2.20 3.11
C TYR A 11 5.14 2.67 4.48
N ASN A 12 3.88 3.09 4.58
CA ASN A 12 3.31 3.48 5.87
C ASN A 12 3.18 2.31 6.85
N VAL A 13 2.82 1.11 6.39
CA VAL A 13 2.75 -0.09 7.23
C VAL A 13 4.13 -0.44 7.78
N ALA A 14 5.17 -0.40 6.93
CA ALA A 14 6.54 -0.61 7.37
C ALA A 14 6.98 0.47 8.37
N LEU A 15 6.70 1.74 8.11
CA LEU A 15 7.03 2.84 9.03
C LEU A 15 6.32 2.71 10.38
N ALA A 16 5.02 2.41 10.37
CA ALA A 16 4.20 2.26 11.57
C ALA A 16 4.60 1.03 12.43
N SER A 17 5.37 0.09 11.87
CA SER A 17 5.92 -1.05 12.62
C SER A 17 7.14 -0.72 13.47
N LEU A 18 7.72 0.48 13.33
CA LEU A 18 8.87 0.90 14.12
C LEU A 18 8.46 1.17 15.58
N SER A 19 9.38 0.92 16.53
CA SER A 19 9.13 1.03 17.97
C SER A 19 8.72 2.43 18.47
N GLY A 20 8.96 3.48 17.68
CA GLY A 20 8.52 4.84 17.99
C GLY A 20 7.04 5.11 17.75
N PHE A 21 6.33 4.24 17.03
CA PHE A 21 4.90 4.39 16.72
C PHE A 21 4.05 3.63 17.73
N THR A 22 3.75 4.30 18.85
CA THR A 22 3.05 3.68 20.00
C THR A 22 1.54 3.96 20.04
N LEU A 23 1.04 4.83 19.16
CA LEU A 23 -0.38 5.13 19.00
C LEU A 23 -0.89 4.60 17.66
N PRO A 24 -2.17 4.18 17.56
CA PRO A 24 -2.75 3.76 16.29
C PRO A 24 -2.61 4.84 15.23
N GLY A 25 -2.00 4.49 14.09
CA GLY A 25 -1.96 5.34 12.92
C GLY A 25 -3.25 5.24 12.10
N ASP A 26 -3.49 6.21 11.23
CA ASP A 26 -4.60 6.16 10.29
C ASP A 26 -4.20 5.34 9.04
N LEU A 27 -4.18 4.03 9.24
CA LEU A 27 -4.08 2.99 8.21
C LEU A 27 -5.39 2.22 8.21
N SER A 28 -5.98 2.05 7.03
CA SER A 28 -7.25 1.33 6.86
C SER A 28 -7.15 0.34 5.72
N PRO A 29 -8.07 -0.65 5.64
CA PRO A 29 -8.14 -1.55 4.49
C PRO A 29 -8.28 -0.76 3.19
N SER A 30 -7.74 -1.30 2.10
CA SER A 30 -7.86 -0.70 0.76
C SER A 30 -9.32 -0.44 0.38
N ALA A 31 -10.20 -1.41 0.66
CA ALA A 31 -11.64 -1.36 0.41
C ALA A 31 -12.38 -0.21 1.12
N ARG A 32 -11.77 0.47 2.11
CA ARG A 32 -12.34 1.68 2.72
C ARG A 32 -12.37 2.85 1.74
N TYR A 33 -11.42 2.91 0.81
CA TYR A 33 -11.20 4.06 -0.07
C TYR A 33 -11.36 3.71 -1.55
N TRP A 34 -11.01 2.49 -1.94
CA TRP A 34 -10.94 2.08 -3.34
C TRP A 34 -11.86 0.89 -3.60
N HIS A 35 -12.52 0.86 -4.75
CA HIS A 35 -13.24 -0.34 -5.19
C HIS A 35 -12.28 -1.47 -5.59
N ARG A 36 -11.13 -1.08 -6.16
CA ARG A 36 -9.99 -1.93 -6.50
C ARG A 36 -8.72 -1.12 -6.30
N ASP A 37 -7.76 -1.67 -5.56
CA ASP A 37 -6.45 -1.05 -5.32
C ASP A 37 -5.44 -1.37 -6.45
N LEU A 38 -4.29 -0.70 -6.43
CA LEU A 38 -3.20 -0.87 -7.40
C LEU A 38 -2.25 -2.03 -7.05
N VAL A 39 -2.51 -2.79 -5.99
CA VAL A 39 -1.61 -3.85 -5.50
C VAL A 39 -2.33 -5.15 -5.22
N ARG A 40 -1.58 -6.24 -5.21
CA ARG A 40 -2.05 -7.59 -4.88
C ARG A 40 -1.10 -8.26 -3.88
N PRO A 41 -1.60 -8.89 -2.79
CA PRO A 41 -2.98 -8.79 -2.31
C PRO A 41 -3.32 -7.35 -1.87
N GLU A 42 -4.60 -6.99 -1.90
CA GLU A 42 -5.04 -5.72 -1.31
C GLU A 42 -4.85 -5.72 0.21
N TRP A 43 -4.68 -4.53 0.79
CA TRP A 43 -4.49 -4.40 2.22
C TRP A 43 -5.80 -4.65 2.97
N THR A 44 -5.76 -5.60 3.89
CA THR A 44 -6.89 -5.98 4.74
C THR A 44 -6.51 -5.83 6.21
N HIS A 45 -7.52 -5.73 7.06
CA HIS A 45 -7.33 -5.65 8.50
C HIS A 45 -8.10 -6.78 9.17
N SER A 46 -7.53 -7.34 10.23
CA SER A 46 -8.18 -8.30 11.11
C SER A 46 -8.17 -7.75 12.53
N GLN A 47 -9.34 -7.64 13.17
CA GLN A 47 -9.47 -7.11 14.53
C GLN A 47 -8.81 -5.73 14.74
N GLY A 48 -8.86 -4.86 13.71
CA GLY A 48 -8.27 -3.52 13.75
C GLY A 48 -6.75 -3.49 13.51
N LEU A 49 -6.12 -4.63 13.29
CA LEU A 49 -4.68 -4.75 13.00
C LEU A 49 -4.45 -5.04 11.52
N VAL A 50 -3.27 -4.64 11.04
CA VAL A 50 -2.76 -4.96 9.71
C VAL A 50 -1.48 -5.78 9.85
N ASP A 51 -1.33 -6.81 9.03
CA ASP A 51 -0.13 -7.64 9.03
C ASP A 51 1.01 -6.92 8.32
N VAL A 52 2.20 -7.00 8.91
CA VAL A 52 3.43 -6.48 8.29
C VAL A 52 4.12 -7.65 7.54
N PRO A 53 4.36 -7.53 6.22
CA PRO A 53 4.89 -8.63 5.41
C PRO A 53 6.42 -8.78 5.56
N TRP A 54 6.86 -9.37 6.67
CA TRP A 54 8.29 -9.53 7.01
C TRP A 54 9.05 -10.58 6.17
N ASP A 55 8.34 -11.45 5.46
CA ASP A 55 8.89 -12.61 4.75
C ASP A 55 9.36 -12.30 3.33
N ARG A 56 9.20 -11.06 2.85
CA ARG A 56 9.47 -10.67 1.46
C ARG A 56 10.25 -9.36 1.38
N PRO A 57 11.14 -9.22 0.39
CA PRO A 57 11.80 -7.93 0.13
C PRO A 57 10.83 -6.91 -0.50
N GLY A 58 11.17 -5.63 -0.39
CA GLY A 58 10.43 -4.54 -1.04
C GLY A 58 9.14 -4.17 -0.31
N LEU A 59 8.06 -3.99 -1.06
CA LEU A 59 6.77 -3.52 -0.53
C LEU A 59 5.97 -4.60 0.22
N GLY A 60 6.36 -5.87 0.07
CA GLY A 60 5.60 -7.01 0.58
C GLY A 60 4.24 -7.27 -0.12
N VAL A 61 3.95 -6.48 -1.16
CA VAL A 61 2.83 -6.64 -2.10
C VAL A 61 3.36 -6.50 -3.53
N GLU A 62 2.63 -7.03 -4.49
CA GLU A 62 2.90 -6.91 -5.92
C GLU A 62 2.10 -5.75 -6.51
N ILE A 63 2.66 -5.03 -7.48
CA ILE A 63 1.95 -3.96 -8.19
C ILE A 63 1.13 -4.59 -9.33
N ASP A 64 -0.14 -4.22 -9.44
CA ASP A 64 -0.98 -4.58 -10.57
C ASP A 64 -0.70 -3.63 -11.73
N GLU A 65 0.40 -3.88 -12.45
CA GLU A 65 0.91 -2.99 -13.50
C GLU A 65 -0.13 -2.72 -14.59
N GLU A 66 -0.87 -3.74 -15.03
CA GLU A 66 -1.96 -3.59 -16.02
C GLU A 66 -3.04 -2.61 -15.53
N TYR A 67 -3.39 -2.66 -14.23
CA TYR A 67 -4.37 -1.75 -13.68
C TYR A 67 -3.84 -0.33 -13.51
N VAL A 68 -2.58 -0.19 -13.10
CA VAL A 68 -1.88 1.11 -13.06
C VAL A 68 -1.89 1.74 -14.45
N GLU A 69 -1.52 0.99 -15.48
CA GLU A 69 -1.54 1.45 -16.87
C GLU A 69 -2.95 1.89 -17.29
N SER A 70 -3.98 1.12 -16.94
CA SER A 70 -5.37 1.45 -17.29
C SER A 70 -5.90 2.75 -16.67
N LEU A 71 -5.31 3.20 -15.57
CA LEU A 71 -5.67 4.44 -14.85
C LEU A 71 -4.70 5.59 -15.12
N THR A 72 -3.66 5.36 -15.93
CA THR A 72 -2.61 6.35 -16.16
C THR A 72 -3.06 7.40 -17.17
N GLU A 73 -3.16 8.65 -16.74
CA GLU A 73 -3.48 9.79 -17.62
C GLU A 73 -2.24 10.35 -18.34
N ARG A 74 -1.05 10.18 -17.77
CA ARG A 74 0.21 10.66 -18.35
C ARG A 74 1.39 9.82 -17.89
N MET A 75 2.26 9.47 -18.84
CA MET A 75 3.52 8.76 -18.60
C MET A 75 4.67 9.45 -19.34
N ALA A 76 5.86 9.43 -18.74
CA ALA A 76 7.09 9.84 -19.39
C ALA A 76 8.21 8.87 -18.98
N VAL A 77 8.98 8.41 -19.95
CA VAL A 77 10.18 7.58 -19.73
C VAL A 77 11.38 8.44 -20.09
N LEU A 78 12.35 8.52 -19.18
CA LEU A 78 13.59 9.25 -19.36
C LEU A 78 14.72 8.24 -19.50
N GLU A 79 15.43 8.29 -20.62
CA GLU A 79 16.62 7.49 -20.88
C GLU A 79 17.87 8.34 -20.61
N ALA A 80 18.94 7.68 -20.15
CA ALA A 80 20.20 8.31 -19.76
C ALA A 80 21.12 8.58 -20.96
#